data_AF-A0A224VGN6-F1
#
_entry.id   AF-A0A224VGN6-F1
#
_cell.length_a   1.000
_cell.length_b   1.000
_cell.length_c   1.000
_cell.angle_alpha   90.00
_cell.angle_beta   90.00
_cell.angle_gamma   90.00
#
_symmetry.space_group_name_H-M   'P 1'
#
loop_
_entity.id
_entity.type
_entity.pdbx_description
1 polymer ?
#
loop_
_entity_poly.entity_id
_entity_poly.type
_entity_poly.pdbx_seq_one_letter_code
_entity_poly.pdbx_strand_id
1 'polypeptide(L)'
;MADKADDSKYLWEDKTSEGHTRIGLNDLARSEIGQVTFAEFPDKMTEVSAGDPILSFEGAKAVTEIHSPLSGKIAKMNADLIEHPELLNEDNRGKTWIVGLFLRRELSTIIFVDLSDSNSQRHLRDPGVSGSLSTFFITSPKFSDTVFHFSQPASASVVLGVNQDAYSEVNLDYIKNHHIHLARRGAGGGAVYVDSGNLTYAFIDNDNGTNYLNFKKYATPAIHVLHKLGVDAEMTGRNDLTVDGKKFSGMSSLKIGNRFSCGGTLMIDVDLDQAAKALTPPKTKLASKGIKSVHSRVTNIRQYFLPQYRQITFDEIRQLFLEEVFQTTDLAHIRTYTMSEEDWQEVEQIAHSKFTDPKFIMGTKRDDDFFHGNHFDGLGTIEVSFSVNDGIVTHARIFGDFNQANGDLQAVENQLVGTPFKQANLEEAFRTANLSANIGQISPTEMAELMLNPNFQEVN
;
A
#
# COMPACT_ATOMS: atom_id res chain seq x y z
N MET A 1 10.55 22.81 31.36
CA MET A 1 11.34 22.63 30.12
C MET A 1 11.77 24.03 29.71
N ALA A 2 13.04 24.23 29.37
CA ALA A 2 13.46 25.54 28.83
C ALA A 2 12.70 25.76 27.51
N ASP A 3 12.16 26.96 27.30
CA ASP A 3 11.61 27.34 26.00
C ASP A 3 12.74 27.22 24.98
N LYS A 4 12.54 26.37 23.96
CA LYS A 4 13.49 26.26 22.85
C LYS A 4 13.49 27.56 22.06
N ALA A 5 14.63 27.94 21.51
CA ALA A 5 14.71 29.10 20.62
C ALA A 5 13.78 28.90 19.40
N ASP A 6 12.97 29.90 19.09
CA ASP A 6 12.03 29.89 17.96
C ASP A 6 12.24 31.14 17.10
N ASP A 7 12.91 30.92 15.97
CA ASP A 7 13.19 31.95 14.97
C ASP A 7 12.30 31.83 13.73
N SER A 8 11.20 31.05 13.80
CA SER A 8 10.33 30.77 12.65
C SER A 8 9.85 32.02 11.90
N LYS A 9 9.58 33.12 12.62
CA LYS A 9 9.18 34.41 12.04
C LYS A 9 10.25 35.05 11.13
N TYR A 10 11.51 34.64 11.23
CA TYR A 10 12.65 35.13 10.45
C TYR A 10 12.99 34.23 9.26
N LEU A 11 12.27 33.12 9.10
CA LEU A 11 12.59 32.09 8.13
C LEU A 11 11.49 31.95 7.07
N TRP A 12 11.90 31.46 5.90
CA TRP A 12 11.00 30.89 4.91
C TRP A 12 11.33 29.43 4.71
N GLU A 13 10.33 28.68 4.27
CA GLU A 13 10.43 27.26 3.93
C GLU A 13 9.99 27.05 2.48
N ASP A 14 10.70 26.18 1.77
CA ASP A 14 10.35 25.81 0.39
C ASP A 14 10.55 24.31 0.15
N LYS A 15 9.51 23.62 -0.32
CA LYS A 15 9.55 22.18 -0.59
C LYS A 15 10.09 21.93 -1.99
N THR A 16 11.15 21.14 -2.07
CA THR A 16 11.78 20.81 -3.35
C THR A 16 11.15 19.56 -3.99
N SER A 17 11.26 19.45 -5.32
CA SER A 17 10.90 18.24 -6.07
C SER A 17 11.77 17.02 -5.72
N GLU A 18 12.93 17.25 -5.09
CA GLU A 18 13.87 16.23 -4.60
C GLU A 18 13.49 15.70 -3.20
N GLY A 19 12.36 16.13 -2.64
CA GLY A 19 11.78 15.55 -1.42
C GLY A 19 12.35 16.08 -0.09
N HIS A 20 13.13 17.16 -0.11
CA HIS A 20 13.59 17.88 1.08
C HIS A 20 13.02 19.30 1.16
N THR A 21 12.94 19.87 2.36
CA THR A 21 12.51 21.26 2.61
C THR A 21 13.73 22.15 2.79
N ARG A 22 13.86 23.20 1.98
CA ARG A 22 14.87 24.24 2.15
C ARG A 22 14.39 25.29 3.13
N ILE A 23 15.30 25.79 3.95
CA ILE A 23 15.06 26.83 4.95
C ILE A 23 16.02 27.98 4.67
N GLY A 24 15.55 29.22 4.72
CA GLY A 24 16.40 30.40 4.54
C GLY A 24 15.84 31.66 5.20
N LEU A 25 16.62 32.76 5.21
CA LEU A 25 16.22 34.03 5.83
C LEU A 25 15.16 34.76 5.01
N ASN A 26 14.07 35.18 5.66
CA ASN A 26 13.02 35.99 5.03
C ASN A 26 13.33 37.49 5.08
N ASP A 27 12.46 38.29 4.47
CA ASP A 27 12.66 39.73 4.30
C ASP A 27 12.75 40.47 5.64
N LEU A 28 12.00 40.01 6.65
CA LEU A 28 12.03 40.55 7.99
C LEU A 28 13.43 40.37 8.60
N ALA A 29 13.98 39.16 8.53
CA ALA A 29 15.32 38.87 9.02
C ALA A 29 16.37 39.76 8.34
N ARG A 30 16.34 39.85 7.01
CA ARG A 30 17.30 40.67 6.25
C ARG A 30 17.22 42.15 6.62
N SER A 31 16.02 42.68 6.83
CA SER A 31 15.82 44.08 7.24
C SER A 31 16.37 44.38 8.65
N GLU A 32 16.35 43.40 9.54
CA GLU A 32 16.75 43.56 10.94
C GLU A 32 18.25 43.34 11.15
N ILE A 33 18.83 42.34 10.47
CA ILE A 33 20.24 41.92 10.60
C ILE A 33 21.19 42.91 9.91
N GLY A 34 20.77 43.48 8.76
CA GLY A 34 21.63 44.33 7.93
C GLY A 34 22.68 43.53 7.17
N GLN A 35 23.72 44.21 6.67
CA GLN A 35 24.72 43.60 5.79
C GLN A 35 25.51 42.50 6.51
N VAL A 36 25.40 41.27 6.01
CA VAL A 36 26.14 40.10 6.49
C VAL A 36 27.54 40.05 5.85
N THR A 37 28.57 39.87 6.68
CA THR A 37 29.98 39.81 6.24
C THR A 37 30.67 38.48 6.55
N PHE A 38 30.07 37.65 7.41
CA PHE A 38 30.59 36.34 7.78
C PHE A 38 29.44 35.40 8.10
N ALA A 39 29.59 34.12 7.75
CA ALA A 39 28.66 33.06 8.12
C ALA A 39 29.42 31.74 8.35
N GLU A 40 28.94 30.94 9.30
CA GLU A 40 29.48 29.62 9.62
C GLU A 40 28.37 28.63 9.99
N PHE A 41 28.53 27.38 9.55
CA PHE A 41 27.67 26.28 9.96
C PHE A 41 28.24 25.63 11.24
N PRO A 42 27.38 25.20 12.18
CA PRO A 42 27.76 24.31 13.27
C PRO A 42 28.52 23.05 12.81
N ASP A 43 29.50 22.64 13.59
CA ASP A 43 30.31 21.45 13.31
C ASP A 43 29.48 20.17 13.26
N LYS A 44 29.78 19.29 12.29
CA LYS A 44 29.24 17.92 12.19
C LYS A 44 27.71 17.84 12.15
N MET A 45 27.06 18.77 11.45
CA MET A 45 25.61 18.77 11.28
C MET A 45 25.14 17.66 10.33
N THR A 46 24.69 16.53 10.87
CA THR A 46 24.06 15.43 10.10
C THR A 46 22.55 15.35 10.33
N GLU A 47 22.07 15.80 11.49
CA GLU A 47 20.66 15.93 11.88
C GLU A 47 20.48 17.16 12.77
N VAL A 48 19.27 17.72 12.78
CA VAL A 48 18.90 18.87 13.62
C VAL A 48 17.51 18.66 14.21
N SER A 49 17.31 19.09 15.44
CA SER A 49 15.99 19.23 16.07
C SER A 49 15.48 20.67 15.91
N ALA A 50 14.16 20.86 15.97
CA ALA A 50 13.60 22.19 16.10
C ALA A 50 14.17 22.87 17.36
N GLY A 51 14.65 24.11 17.19
CA GLY A 51 15.37 24.91 18.19
C GLY A 51 16.88 24.69 18.22
N ASP A 52 17.45 23.78 17.43
CA ASP A 52 18.91 23.64 17.31
C ASP A 52 19.48 24.69 16.34
N PRO A 53 20.68 25.23 16.57
CA PRO A 53 21.30 26.21 15.68
C PRO A 53 21.61 25.60 14.31
N ILE A 54 21.34 26.34 13.24
CA ILE A 54 21.61 25.91 11.85
C ILE A 54 22.58 26.81 11.10
N LEU A 55 22.79 28.04 11.56
CA LEU A 55 23.77 28.97 10.99
C LEU A 55 24.09 30.07 12.00
N SER A 56 25.36 30.40 12.16
CA SER A 56 25.82 31.61 12.85
C SER A 56 26.30 32.61 11.80
N PHE A 57 25.93 33.88 11.91
CA PHE A 57 26.40 34.92 10.99
C PHE A 57 26.63 36.26 11.68
N GLU A 58 27.56 37.04 11.13
CA GLU A 58 27.88 38.39 11.57
C GLU A 58 27.19 39.41 10.65
N GLY A 59 26.12 40.02 11.17
CA GLY A 59 25.46 41.15 10.53
C GLY A 59 25.99 42.49 11.04
N ALA A 60 25.57 43.59 10.41
CA ALA A 60 26.01 44.95 10.74
C ALA A 60 25.76 45.39 12.20
N LYS A 61 24.89 44.70 12.94
CA LYS A 61 24.52 45.05 14.32
C LYS A 61 25.08 44.09 15.38
N ALA A 62 25.14 42.79 15.07
CA ALA A 62 25.50 41.75 16.01
C ALA A 62 25.80 40.43 15.30
N VAL A 63 26.48 39.54 16.01
CA VAL A 63 26.55 38.11 15.68
C VAL A 63 25.24 37.45 16.10
N THR A 64 24.61 36.72 15.20
CA THR A 64 23.31 36.07 15.42
C THR A 64 23.39 34.60 15.04
N GLU A 65 22.89 33.74 15.93
CA GLU A 65 22.63 32.33 15.62
C GLU A 65 21.16 32.18 15.24
N ILE A 66 20.89 31.54 14.10
CA ILE A 66 19.54 31.21 13.66
C ILE A 66 19.26 29.74 13.92
N HIS A 67 18.09 29.45 14.47
CA HIS A 67 17.71 28.10 14.89
C HIS A 67 16.73 27.47 13.92
N SER A 68 16.79 26.13 13.79
CA SER A 68 15.89 25.39 12.92
C SER A 68 14.45 25.47 13.43
N PRO A 69 13.46 25.80 12.58
CA PRO A 69 12.04 25.68 12.91
C PRO A 69 11.55 24.23 12.82
N LEU A 70 12.35 23.33 12.22
CA LEU A 70 11.96 21.98 11.87
C LEU A 70 12.99 20.94 12.35
N SER A 71 12.53 19.73 12.64
CA SER A 71 13.41 18.60 12.96
C SER A 71 13.63 17.73 11.72
N GLY A 72 14.86 17.33 11.43
CA GLY A 72 15.15 16.51 10.25
C GLY A 72 16.61 16.13 10.07
N LYS A 73 16.85 15.26 9.09
CA LYS A 73 18.19 14.89 8.62
C LYS A 73 18.67 15.92 7.60
N ILE A 74 19.92 16.32 7.68
CA ILE A 74 20.53 17.25 6.71
C ILE A 74 20.62 16.56 5.35
N ALA A 75 19.84 17.07 4.39
CA ALA A 75 19.92 16.68 2.99
C ALA A 75 21.10 17.39 2.31
N LYS A 76 21.22 18.70 2.56
CA LYS A 76 22.29 19.54 2.00
C LYS A 76 22.48 20.79 2.86
N MET A 77 23.69 21.33 2.86
CA MET A 77 24.00 22.67 3.38
C MET A 77 24.45 23.55 2.22
N ASN A 78 24.09 24.82 2.25
CA ASN A 78 24.51 25.76 1.20
C ASN A 78 25.93 26.25 1.47
N ALA A 79 26.92 25.49 1.00
CA ALA A 79 28.33 25.80 1.19
C ALA A 79 28.73 27.18 0.62
N ASP A 80 28.01 27.67 -0.39
CA ASP A 80 28.26 28.98 -1.00
C ASP A 80 28.15 30.11 0.02
N LEU A 81 27.36 29.96 1.10
CA LEU A 81 27.21 30.98 2.14
C LEU A 81 28.48 31.19 2.98
N ILE A 82 29.40 30.24 2.98
CA ILE A 82 30.68 30.36 3.70
C ILE A 82 31.68 31.17 2.88
N GLU A 83 31.73 30.93 1.58
CA GLU A 83 32.61 31.68 0.66
C GLU A 83 32.02 33.04 0.27
N HIS A 84 30.70 33.13 0.23
CA HIS A 84 29.91 34.30 -0.18
C HIS A 84 28.80 34.63 0.84
N PRO A 85 29.15 35.03 2.07
CA PRO A 85 28.17 35.36 3.12
C PRO A 85 27.26 36.53 2.74
N GLU A 86 27.69 37.40 1.81
CA GLU A 86 26.90 38.50 1.29
C GLU A 86 25.61 38.06 0.59
N LEU A 87 25.55 36.81 0.11
CA LEU A 87 24.34 36.23 -0.50
C LEU A 87 23.14 36.29 0.44
N LEU A 88 23.34 36.19 1.75
CA LEU A 88 22.26 36.27 2.74
C LEU A 88 21.52 37.62 2.73
N ASN A 89 22.09 38.65 2.10
CA ASN A 89 21.46 39.95 1.92
C ASN A 89 20.54 40.02 0.69
N GLU A 90 20.63 39.05 -0.23
CA GLU A 90 19.88 39.04 -1.48
C GLU A 90 18.45 38.51 -1.31
N ASP A 91 17.53 39.01 -2.14
CA ASP A 91 16.19 38.43 -2.29
C ASP A 91 16.17 37.39 -3.42
N ASN A 92 16.92 36.31 -3.24
CA ASN A 92 16.95 35.19 -4.19
C ASN A 92 16.99 33.84 -3.47
N ARG A 93 15.81 33.27 -3.22
CA ARG A 93 15.66 31.98 -2.51
C ARG A 93 16.47 30.83 -3.11
N GLY A 94 16.77 30.88 -4.42
CA GLY A 94 17.61 29.88 -5.09
C GLY A 94 19.05 29.88 -4.61
N LYS A 95 19.54 31.03 -4.13
CA LYS A 95 20.92 31.23 -3.65
C LYS A 95 21.01 31.42 -2.13
N THR A 96 19.91 31.80 -1.48
CA THR A 96 19.90 32.22 -0.06
C THR A 96 19.32 31.19 0.91
N TRP A 97 19.09 29.96 0.46
CA TRP A 97 18.75 28.85 1.36
C TRP A 97 19.96 28.50 2.22
N ILE A 98 19.73 28.10 3.47
CA ILE A 98 20.76 27.80 4.48
C ILE A 98 21.00 26.28 4.51
N VAL A 99 19.94 25.52 4.83
CA VAL A 99 19.96 24.06 4.87
C VAL A 99 18.75 23.48 4.13
N GLY A 100 18.93 22.29 3.57
CA GLY A 100 17.85 21.42 3.13
C GLY A 100 17.68 20.28 4.12
N LEU A 101 16.47 20.07 4.62
CA LEU A 101 16.14 19.01 5.57
C LEU A 101 15.23 17.96 4.93
N PHE A 102 15.63 16.70 5.02
CA PHE A 102 14.65 15.62 5.03
C PHE A 102 13.98 15.69 6.40
N LEU A 103 12.80 16.29 6.43
CA LEU A 103 12.02 16.36 7.66
C LEU A 103 11.91 14.94 8.21
N ARG A 104 12.21 14.77 9.50
CA ARG A 104 11.68 13.59 10.18
C ARG A 104 10.17 13.73 9.91
N ARG A 105 9.57 12.73 9.26
CA ARG A 105 8.12 12.55 9.37
C ARG A 105 7.80 12.81 10.83
N GLU A 106 6.69 13.47 11.14
CA GLU A 106 6.21 13.45 12.52
C GLU A 106 6.03 11.97 12.92
N LEU A 107 7.09 11.35 13.43
CA LEU A 107 7.16 9.98 13.94
C LEU A 107 6.28 9.87 15.18
N SER A 108 5.80 11.00 15.70
CA SER A 108 4.71 11.13 16.67
C SER A 108 3.35 10.66 16.16
N THR A 109 3.18 10.34 14.87
CA THR A 109 1.87 10.03 14.26
C THR A 109 1.71 8.59 13.74
N ILE A 110 2.69 7.69 13.95
CA ILE A 110 2.51 6.26 13.65
C ILE A 110 2.33 5.50 14.98
N ILE A 111 1.28 4.72 15.08
CA ILE A 111 1.02 3.79 16.18
C ILE A 111 1.32 2.38 15.68
N PHE A 112 2.14 1.63 16.40
CA PHE A 112 2.26 0.20 16.18
C PHE A 112 1.10 -0.50 16.90
N VAL A 113 0.27 -1.25 16.19
CA VAL A 113 -0.70 -2.15 16.84
C VAL A 113 -0.09 -3.53 16.90
N ASP A 114 0.21 -3.96 18.13
CA ASP A 114 0.77 -5.29 18.38
C ASP A 114 -0.37 -6.31 18.45
N LEU A 115 -0.30 -7.29 17.54
CA LEU A 115 -1.25 -8.39 17.41
C LEU A 115 -0.60 -9.74 17.75
N SER A 116 0.61 -9.74 18.31
CA SER A 116 1.39 -10.96 18.58
C SER A 116 1.00 -11.66 19.89
N ASP A 117 0.27 -10.99 20.78
CA ASP A 117 -0.16 -11.56 22.05
C ASP A 117 -1.14 -12.73 21.87
N SER A 118 -1.20 -13.62 22.86
CA SER A 118 -1.99 -14.85 22.78
C SER A 118 -3.49 -14.62 22.57
N ASN A 119 -4.02 -13.48 23.04
CA ASN A 119 -5.42 -13.16 22.84
C ASN A 119 -5.68 -12.77 21.39
N SER A 120 -4.89 -11.84 20.84
CA SER A 120 -4.95 -11.48 19.42
C SER A 120 -4.79 -12.70 18.51
N GLN A 121 -3.82 -13.57 18.80
CA GLN A 121 -3.58 -14.81 18.05
C GLN A 121 -4.75 -15.82 18.14
N ARG A 122 -5.59 -15.76 19.16
CA ARG A 122 -6.80 -16.59 19.26
C ARG A 122 -7.86 -16.13 18.24
N HIS A 123 -8.12 -14.83 18.18
CA HIS A 123 -9.11 -14.25 17.26
C HIS A 123 -8.68 -14.38 15.80
N LEU A 124 -7.39 -14.19 15.50
CA LEU A 124 -6.85 -14.24 14.13
C LEU A 124 -6.80 -15.63 13.48
N ARG A 125 -7.23 -16.68 14.19
CA ARG A 125 -7.41 -18.02 13.60
C ARG A 125 -8.56 -18.08 12.62
N ASP A 126 -9.56 -17.20 12.78
CA ASP A 126 -10.64 -17.06 11.81
C ASP A 126 -10.21 -16.08 10.70
N PRO A 127 -10.16 -16.51 9.43
CA PRO A 127 -9.70 -15.66 8.34
C PRO A 127 -10.70 -14.54 8.01
N GLY A 128 -11.98 -14.67 8.34
CA GLY A 128 -12.97 -13.60 8.24
C GLY A 128 -12.74 -12.51 9.28
N VAL A 129 -12.37 -12.90 10.51
CA VAL A 129 -11.95 -11.95 11.57
C VAL A 129 -10.65 -11.25 11.16
N SER A 130 -9.62 -12.00 10.73
CA SER A 130 -8.38 -11.40 10.25
C SER A 130 -8.60 -10.47 9.05
N GLY A 131 -9.50 -10.83 8.13
CA GLY A 131 -9.86 -10.01 6.97
C GLY A 131 -10.63 -8.72 7.31
N SER A 132 -11.17 -8.63 8.53
CA SER A 132 -11.95 -7.48 9.02
C SER A 132 -11.10 -6.41 9.68
N LEU A 133 -9.85 -6.70 10.06
CA LEU A 133 -8.94 -5.75 10.72
C LEU A 133 -8.78 -4.45 9.93
N SER A 134 -8.57 -4.53 8.61
CA SER A 134 -8.44 -3.32 7.79
C SER A 134 -9.67 -2.43 7.89
N THR A 135 -10.87 -3.01 7.80
CA THR A 135 -12.12 -2.26 7.95
C THR A 135 -12.21 -1.63 9.34
N PHE A 136 -11.96 -2.39 10.40
CA PHE A 136 -11.96 -1.90 11.77
C PHE A 136 -11.01 -0.72 11.96
N PHE A 137 -9.74 -0.87 11.59
CA PHE A 137 -8.76 0.20 11.78
C PHE A 137 -9.07 1.44 10.94
N ILE A 138 -9.66 1.28 9.75
CA ILE A 138 -10.07 2.40 8.89
C ILE A 138 -11.25 3.17 9.51
N THR A 139 -12.28 2.45 9.99
CA THR A 139 -13.55 3.05 10.41
C THR A 139 -13.62 3.40 11.90
N SER A 140 -12.76 2.82 12.73
CA SER A 140 -12.77 3.05 14.17
C SER A 140 -12.29 4.47 14.51
N PRO A 141 -13.07 5.24 15.30
CA PRO A 141 -12.68 6.59 15.71
C PRO A 141 -11.51 6.58 16.72
N LYS A 142 -11.12 5.41 17.26
CA LYS A 142 -9.98 5.25 18.16
C LYS A 142 -8.64 5.56 17.46
N PHE A 143 -8.60 5.44 16.13
CA PHE A 143 -7.40 5.64 15.33
C PHE A 143 -7.59 6.82 14.38
N SER A 144 -7.03 7.98 14.73
CA SER A 144 -6.90 9.13 13.81
C SER A 144 -5.54 9.15 13.12
N ASP A 145 -4.53 8.66 13.83
CA ASP A 145 -3.13 8.56 13.42
C ASP A 145 -2.92 7.46 12.38
N THR A 146 -1.71 7.42 11.81
CA THR A 146 -1.31 6.28 10.98
C THR A 146 -1.16 5.05 11.89
N VAL A 147 -1.72 3.92 11.48
CA VAL A 147 -1.51 2.63 12.17
C VAL A 147 -0.58 1.79 11.32
N PHE A 148 0.35 1.09 11.97
CA PHE A 148 1.13 0.02 11.37
C PHE A 148 0.94 -1.26 12.18
N HIS A 149 0.71 -2.39 11.51
CA HIS A 149 0.61 -3.68 12.18
C HIS A 149 1.13 -4.82 11.30
N PHE A 150 1.46 -5.93 11.96
CA PHE A 150 1.72 -7.21 11.32
C PHE A 150 0.60 -8.20 11.59
N SER A 151 0.45 -9.18 10.73
CA SER A 151 -0.26 -10.42 11.03
C SER A 151 0.46 -11.60 10.41
N GLN A 152 0.34 -12.76 11.03
CA GLN A 152 0.82 -14.03 10.50
C GLN A 152 -0.37 -14.99 10.49
N PRO A 153 -0.77 -15.50 9.32
CA PRO A 153 -1.87 -16.45 9.22
C PRO A 153 -1.56 -17.70 10.04
N ALA A 154 -2.45 -18.04 10.98
CA ALA A 154 -2.29 -19.23 11.81
C ALA A 154 -2.64 -20.53 11.08
N SER A 155 -3.48 -20.45 10.04
CA SER A 155 -3.97 -21.56 9.25
C SER A 155 -3.89 -21.27 7.75
N ALA A 156 -3.68 -22.33 6.97
CA ALA A 156 -3.67 -22.24 5.52
C ALA A 156 -5.02 -21.72 4.99
N SER A 157 -4.98 -20.69 4.16
CA SER A 157 -6.16 -20.03 3.61
C SER A 157 -5.94 -19.57 2.18
N VAL A 158 -6.99 -19.65 1.36
CA VAL A 158 -7.10 -18.90 0.11
C VAL A 158 -7.92 -17.64 0.39
N VAL A 159 -7.36 -16.47 0.07
CA VAL A 159 -7.99 -15.16 0.27
C VAL A 159 -8.26 -14.51 -1.08
N LEU A 160 -9.54 -14.48 -1.48
CA LEU A 160 -10.03 -13.85 -2.69
C LEU A 160 -10.03 -12.32 -2.57
N GLY A 161 -9.78 -11.62 -3.67
CA GLY A 161 -10.13 -10.21 -3.82
C GLY A 161 -11.64 -10.00 -3.84
N VAL A 162 -12.09 -8.80 -3.49
CA VAL A 162 -13.53 -8.53 -3.31
C VAL A 162 -14.37 -8.79 -4.57
N ASN A 163 -13.82 -8.55 -5.76
CA ASN A 163 -14.52 -8.68 -7.04
C ASN A 163 -14.26 -10.00 -7.80
N GLN A 164 -13.55 -10.96 -7.19
CA GLN A 164 -13.12 -12.16 -7.90
C GLN A 164 -14.14 -13.32 -7.92
N ASP A 165 -14.06 -14.09 -9.00
CA ASP A 165 -14.67 -15.39 -9.23
C ASP A 165 -14.23 -16.53 -8.26
N ALA A 166 -14.88 -16.80 -7.13
CA ALA A 166 -14.46 -17.92 -6.27
C ALA A 166 -14.38 -19.28 -7.01
N TYR A 167 -15.31 -19.54 -7.93
CA TYR A 167 -15.39 -20.78 -8.70
C TYR A 167 -14.36 -20.82 -9.84
N SER A 168 -13.88 -19.66 -10.32
CA SER A 168 -12.80 -19.58 -11.32
C SER A 168 -11.42 -19.66 -10.69
N GLU A 169 -11.24 -19.03 -9.53
CA GLU A 169 -9.93 -18.76 -8.94
C GLU A 169 -9.44 -19.88 -8.03
N VAL A 170 -10.35 -20.71 -7.50
CA VAL A 170 -10.03 -21.65 -6.42
C VAL A 170 -10.37 -23.07 -6.81
N ASN A 171 -9.46 -23.99 -6.52
CA ASN A 171 -9.73 -25.41 -6.55
C ASN A 171 -10.50 -25.83 -5.29
N LEU A 172 -11.83 -25.63 -5.33
CA LEU A 172 -12.73 -25.83 -4.19
C LEU A 172 -12.67 -27.25 -3.60
N ASP A 173 -12.51 -28.28 -4.44
CA ASP A 173 -12.36 -29.66 -3.98
C ASP A 173 -11.04 -29.87 -3.25
N TYR A 174 -9.94 -29.32 -3.79
CA TYR A 174 -8.63 -29.44 -3.16
C TYR A 174 -8.60 -28.77 -1.79
N ILE A 175 -9.06 -27.52 -1.68
CA ILE A 175 -9.02 -26.79 -0.41
C ILE A 175 -9.89 -27.46 0.66
N LYS A 176 -11.04 -28.03 0.26
CA LYS A 176 -11.91 -28.79 1.15
C LYS A 176 -11.22 -30.05 1.67
N ASN A 177 -10.57 -30.80 0.78
CA ASN A 177 -9.90 -32.05 1.13
C ASN A 177 -8.62 -31.85 1.96
N HIS A 178 -8.01 -30.65 1.92
CA HIS A 178 -6.79 -30.32 2.65
C HIS A 178 -7.03 -29.37 3.83
N HIS A 179 -8.29 -29.14 4.20
CA HIS A 179 -8.68 -28.25 5.30
C HIS A 179 -8.09 -26.83 5.20
N ILE A 180 -7.97 -26.33 3.96
CA ILE A 180 -7.55 -24.95 3.67
C ILE A 180 -8.81 -24.08 3.71
N HIS A 181 -8.77 -23.00 4.49
CA HIS A 181 -9.91 -22.09 4.59
C HIS A 181 -10.08 -21.27 3.32
N LEU A 182 -11.31 -20.82 3.07
CA LEU A 182 -11.62 -19.85 2.02
C LEU A 182 -12.14 -18.57 2.67
N ALA A 183 -11.56 -17.44 2.28
CA ALA A 183 -11.99 -16.12 2.71
C ALA A 183 -12.01 -15.15 1.53
N ARG A 184 -12.69 -14.02 1.71
CA ARG A 184 -12.71 -12.91 0.76
C ARG A 184 -12.41 -11.63 1.52
N ARG A 185 -11.42 -10.85 1.07
CA ARG A 185 -11.05 -9.57 1.70
C ARG A 185 -11.89 -8.42 1.14
N GLY A 186 -11.85 -7.28 1.84
CA GLY A 186 -12.55 -6.07 1.40
C GLY A 186 -11.84 -5.33 0.25
N ALA A 187 -10.52 -5.53 0.08
CA ALA A 187 -9.73 -4.94 -0.99
C ALA A 187 -9.89 -5.67 -2.33
N GLY A 188 -9.63 -4.96 -3.43
CA GLY A 188 -9.46 -5.54 -4.77
C GLY A 188 -8.15 -6.34 -4.90
N GLY A 189 -7.76 -6.65 -6.13
CA GLY A 189 -6.58 -7.46 -6.42
C GLY A 189 -6.90 -8.96 -6.58
N GLY A 190 -5.88 -9.74 -6.93
CA GLY A 190 -6.02 -11.19 -7.17
C GLY A 190 -6.09 -12.07 -5.91
N ALA A 191 -6.31 -13.36 -6.13
CA ALA A 191 -6.42 -14.36 -5.08
C ALA A 191 -5.02 -14.73 -4.58
N VAL A 192 -4.89 -14.96 -3.27
CA VAL A 192 -3.62 -15.37 -2.66
C VAL A 192 -3.81 -16.59 -1.77
N TYR A 193 -2.81 -17.47 -1.77
CA TYR A 193 -2.66 -18.49 -0.75
C TYR A 193 -1.75 -17.96 0.36
N VAL A 194 -2.15 -18.17 1.61
CA VAL A 194 -1.37 -17.79 2.78
C VAL A 194 -1.40 -18.90 3.83
N ASP A 195 -0.32 -19.03 4.59
CA ASP A 195 -0.15 -19.96 5.70
C ASP A 195 0.79 -19.34 6.75
N SER A 196 1.25 -20.13 7.72
CA SER A 196 2.19 -19.67 8.75
C SER A 196 3.57 -19.32 8.22
N GLY A 197 3.91 -19.66 6.97
CA GLY A 197 5.12 -19.22 6.28
C GLY A 197 5.02 -17.79 5.73
N ASN A 198 3.86 -17.13 5.87
CA ASN A 198 3.61 -15.79 5.38
C ASN A 198 3.69 -14.74 6.50
N LEU A 199 4.35 -13.61 6.26
CA LEU A 199 4.23 -12.41 7.10
C LEU A 199 3.46 -11.33 6.34
N THR A 200 2.33 -10.89 6.88
CA THR A 200 1.56 -9.77 6.32
C THR A 200 1.84 -8.51 7.11
N TYR A 201 1.97 -7.38 6.42
CA TYR A 201 2.09 -6.05 7.03
C TYR A 201 1.09 -5.10 6.39
N ALA A 202 0.59 -4.14 7.17
CA ALA A 202 -0.30 -3.12 6.65
C ALA A 202 -0.13 -1.79 7.37
N PHE A 203 -0.28 -0.71 6.61
CA PHE A 203 -0.44 0.64 7.08
C PHE A 203 -1.90 1.06 6.93
N ILE A 204 -2.44 1.78 7.91
CA ILE A 204 -3.72 2.48 7.79
C ILE A 204 -3.43 3.97 7.90
N ASP A 205 -3.78 4.74 6.87
CA ASP A 205 -3.37 6.14 6.70
C ASP A 205 -4.58 6.98 6.24
N ASN A 206 -4.47 8.29 6.41
CA ASN A 206 -5.42 9.26 5.86
C ASN A 206 -5.02 9.60 4.43
N ASP A 207 -5.99 9.63 3.52
CA ASP A 207 -5.75 10.10 2.15
C ASP A 207 -5.49 11.61 2.16
N ASN A 208 -4.33 11.99 1.63
CA ASN A 208 -3.91 13.38 1.45
C ASN A 208 -3.94 13.82 -0.02
N GLY A 209 -4.52 13.00 -0.89
CA GLY A 209 -4.61 13.20 -2.35
C GLY A 209 -3.43 12.63 -3.13
N THR A 210 -2.37 12.15 -2.46
CA THR A 210 -1.13 11.67 -3.14
C THR A 210 -0.63 10.30 -2.66
N ASN A 211 -1.10 9.83 -1.51
CA ASN A 211 -0.63 8.59 -0.90
C ASN A 211 -1.52 7.36 -1.18
N TYR A 212 -2.81 7.54 -1.45
CA TYR A 212 -3.67 6.41 -1.80
C TYR A 212 -3.19 5.70 -3.09
N LEU A 213 -3.16 4.36 -3.07
CA LEU A 213 -2.58 3.51 -4.13
C LEU A 213 -1.09 3.73 -4.43
N ASN A 214 -0.36 4.50 -3.61
CA ASN A 214 1.08 4.64 -3.73
C ASN A 214 1.79 3.42 -3.12
N PHE A 215 1.68 2.26 -3.78
CA PHE A 215 2.27 1.01 -3.30
C PHE A 215 3.77 1.13 -3.06
N LYS A 216 4.48 1.92 -3.89
CA LYS A 216 5.92 2.18 -3.72
C LYS A 216 6.23 2.74 -2.32
N LYS A 217 5.50 3.78 -1.89
CA LYS A 217 5.66 4.39 -0.56
C LYS A 217 5.53 3.36 0.57
N TYR A 218 4.57 2.45 0.49
CA TYR A 218 4.29 1.46 1.54
C TYR A 218 5.13 0.18 1.41
N ALA A 219 5.72 -0.08 0.24
CA ALA A 219 6.70 -1.14 0.02
C ALA A 219 8.10 -0.79 0.53
N THR A 220 8.46 0.51 0.53
CA THR A 220 9.82 0.98 0.85
C THR A 220 10.38 0.39 2.16
N PRO A 221 9.67 0.39 3.30
CA PRO A 221 10.22 -0.20 4.53
C PRO A 221 10.51 -1.69 4.38
N ALA A 222 9.62 -2.43 3.70
CA ALA A 222 9.83 -3.85 3.44
C ALA A 222 11.07 -4.08 2.56
N ILE A 223 11.20 -3.32 1.47
CA ILE A 223 12.35 -3.42 0.56
C ILE A 223 13.65 -3.13 1.30
N HIS A 224 13.71 -2.07 2.12
CA HIS A 224 14.92 -1.73 2.88
C HIS A 224 15.32 -2.84 3.86
N VAL A 225 14.37 -3.43 4.59
CA VAL A 225 14.66 -4.56 5.48
C VAL A 225 15.14 -5.76 4.68
N LEU A 226 14.49 -6.08 3.56
CA LEU A 226 14.86 -7.21 2.71
C LEU A 226 16.27 -7.04 2.11
N HIS A 227 16.65 -5.82 1.72
CA HIS A 227 18.01 -5.49 1.29
C HIS A 227 19.04 -5.72 2.41
N LYS A 228 18.73 -5.34 3.66
CA LYS A 228 19.58 -5.65 4.83
C LYS A 228 19.75 -7.17 5.03
N LEU A 229 18.71 -7.94 4.73
CA LEU A 229 18.73 -9.40 4.79
C LEU A 229 19.44 -10.07 3.59
N GLY A 230 19.80 -9.30 2.55
CA GLY A 230 20.49 -9.77 1.34
C GLY A 230 19.60 -10.10 0.15
N VAL A 231 18.31 -9.82 0.22
CA VAL A 231 17.39 -10.04 -0.89
C VAL A 231 17.43 -8.82 -1.79
N ASP A 232 17.76 -8.96 -3.07
CA ASP A 232 17.66 -7.89 -4.06
C ASP A 232 16.19 -7.69 -4.49
N ALA A 233 15.40 -7.19 -3.55
CA ALA A 233 13.97 -6.99 -3.71
C ALA A 233 13.68 -5.72 -4.49
N GLU A 234 12.79 -5.81 -5.48
CA GLU A 234 12.28 -4.66 -6.23
C GLU A 234 10.77 -4.70 -6.35
N MET A 235 10.16 -3.52 -6.54
CA MET A 235 8.74 -3.43 -6.89
C MET A 235 8.60 -3.52 -8.40
N THR A 236 7.75 -4.44 -8.87
CA THR A 236 7.46 -4.61 -10.29
C THR A 236 5.96 -4.53 -10.55
N GLY A 237 5.61 -4.20 -11.79
CA GLY A 237 4.22 -3.97 -12.16
C GLY A 237 3.60 -2.87 -11.30
N ARG A 238 2.42 -3.15 -10.75
CA ARG A 238 1.62 -2.16 -10.00
C ARG A 238 1.81 -2.25 -8.50
N ASN A 239 1.87 -3.48 -7.98
CA ASN A 239 1.69 -3.79 -6.57
C ASN A 239 2.43 -5.07 -6.15
N ASP A 240 3.39 -5.56 -6.95
CA ASP A 240 4.11 -6.79 -6.66
C ASP A 240 5.55 -6.50 -6.23
N LEU A 241 6.08 -7.31 -5.31
CA LEU A 241 7.52 -7.34 -5.02
C LEU A 241 8.12 -8.63 -5.52
N THR A 242 9.30 -8.52 -6.12
CA THR A 242 10.00 -9.62 -6.78
C THR A 242 11.48 -9.65 -6.43
N VAL A 243 12.07 -10.83 -6.54
CA VAL A 243 13.53 -11.07 -6.52
C VAL A 243 13.85 -12.02 -7.67
N ASP A 244 14.88 -11.75 -8.45
CA ASP A 244 15.23 -12.51 -9.67
C ASP A 244 14.04 -12.74 -10.62
N GLY A 245 13.17 -11.72 -10.76
CA GLY A 245 11.96 -11.78 -11.57
C GLY A 245 10.85 -12.71 -11.04
N LYS A 246 11.00 -13.27 -9.83
CA LYS A 246 9.98 -14.09 -9.16
C LYS A 246 9.29 -13.30 -8.06
N LYS A 247 7.95 -13.33 -8.06
CA LYS A 247 7.11 -12.66 -7.08
C LYS A 247 7.18 -13.33 -5.71
N PHE A 248 7.39 -12.53 -4.67
CA PHE A 248 7.30 -12.99 -3.27
C PHE A 248 6.28 -12.21 -2.44
N SER A 249 5.73 -11.13 -2.98
CA SER A 249 4.74 -10.28 -2.32
C SER A 249 3.70 -9.79 -3.32
N GLY A 250 2.44 -9.76 -2.90
CA GLY A 250 1.39 -8.98 -3.54
C GLY A 250 0.81 -7.99 -2.54
N MET A 251 0.71 -6.72 -2.95
CA MET A 251 0.15 -5.65 -2.14
C MET A 251 -1.30 -5.34 -2.54
N SER A 252 -2.10 -4.89 -1.59
CA SER A 252 -3.47 -4.43 -1.86
C SER A 252 -3.80 -3.22 -1.00
N SER A 253 -4.85 -2.50 -1.39
CA SER A 253 -5.34 -1.35 -0.65
C SER A 253 -6.87 -1.36 -0.61
N LEU A 254 -7.43 -0.96 0.52
CA LEU A 254 -8.85 -0.73 0.73
C LEU A 254 -9.03 0.67 1.30
N LYS A 255 -9.88 1.49 0.69
CA LYS A 255 -10.22 2.83 1.17
C LYS A 255 -11.68 2.87 1.62
N ILE A 256 -11.99 3.52 2.75
CA ILE A 256 -13.35 3.81 3.20
C ILE A 256 -13.37 5.26 3.69
N GLY A 257 -14.20 6.09 3.07
CA GLY A 257 -14.17 7.54 3.33
C GLY A 257 -12.80 8.14 3.02
N ASN A 258 -12.23 8.89 3.97
CA ASN A 258 -10.90 9.50 3.82
C ASN A 258 -9.75 8.61 4.28
N ARG A 259 -10.00 7.39 4.76
CA ARG A 259 -8.96 6.52 5.31
C ARG A 259 -8.79 5.27 4.49
N PHE A 260 -7.57 4.73 4.46
CA PHE A 260 -7.28 3.53 3.70
C PHE A 260 -6.24 2.65 4.38
N SER A 261 -6.33 1.36 4.12
CA SER A 261 -5.27 0.38 4.38
C SER A 261 -4.43 0.18 3.13
N CYS A 262 -3.13 -0.01 3.28
CA CYS A 262 -2.21 -0.40 2.22
C CYS A 262 -1.10 -1.29 2.80
N GLY A 263 -0.89 -2.45 2.20
CA GLY A 263 0.01 -3.46 2.76
C GLY A 263 0.18 -4.63 1.82
N GLY A 264 1.00 -5.59 2.22
CA GLY A 264 1.30 -6.76 1.41
C GLY A 264 1.64 -7.99 2.24
N THR A 265 1.65 -9.13 1.55
CA THR A 265 2.14 -10.40 2.06
C THR A 265 3.63 -10.53 1.81
N LEU A 266 4.35 -11.31 2.60
CA LEU A 266 5.75 -11.66 2.38
C LEU A 266 5.86 -13.17 2.48
N MET A 267 6.14 -13.83 1.35
CA MET A 267 6.33 -15.28 1.28
C MET A 267 7.72 -15.62 1.81
N ILE A 268 7.83 -15.81 3.13
CA ILE A 268 9.12 -16.14 3.77
C ILE A 268 9.38 -17.64 3.61
N ASP A 269 8.43 -18.49 4.03
CA ASP A 269 8.48 -19.95 3.99
C ASP A 269 7.11 -20.59 3.67
N VAL A 270 6.36 -20.00 2.75
CA VAL A 270 5.02 -20.49 2.37
C VAL A 270 5.11 -21.84 1.66
N ASP A 271 4.12 -22.72 1.87
CA ASP A 271 3.96 -23.96 1.10
C ASP A 271 3.50 -23.64 -0.34
N LEU A 272 4.46 -23.36 -1.22
CA LEU A 272 4.20 -23.02 -2.62
C LEU A 272 3.60 -24.18 -3.42
N ASP A 273 3.77 -25.44 -2.97
CA ASP A 273 3.16 -26.59 -3.60
C ASP A 273 1.66 -26.67 -3.29
N GLN A 274 1.27 -26.39 -2.05
CA GLN A 274 -0.14 -26.23 -1.69
C GLN A 274 -0.75 -25.01 -2.39
N ALA A 275 -0.05 -23.87 -2.43
CA ALA A 275 -0.52 -22.68 -3.13
C ALA A 275 -0.84 -22.98 -4.61
N ALA A 276 0.05 -23.70 -5.30
CA ALA A 276 -0.11 -24.07 -6.71
C ALA A 276 -1.30 -25.00 -6.98
N LYS A 277 -1.73 -25.78 -5.99
CA LYS A 277 -2.86 -26.72 -6.11
C LYS A 277 -4.18 -26.12 -5.64
N ALA A 278 -4.12 -25.20 -4.68
CA ALA A 278 -5.28 -24.50 -4.12
C ALA A 278 -5.83 -23.42 -5.07
N LEU A 279 -4.95 -22.77 -5.83
CA LEU A 279 -5.33 -21.74 -6.81
C LEU A 279 -5.43 -22.33 -8.21
N THR A 280 -6.47 -21.95 -8.95
CA THR A 280 -6.61 -22.31 -10.35
C THR A 280 -5.72 -21.39 -11.20
N PRO A 281 -4.88 -21.92 -12.11
CA PRO A 281 -4.09 -21.07 -13.01
C PRO A 281 -5.01 -20.26 -13.94
N PRO A 282 -4.71 -18.98 -14.23
CA PRO A 282 -5.48 -18.19 -15.19
C PRO A 282 -5.51 -18.88 -16.56
N LYS A 283 -6.70 -19.14 -17.11
CA LYS A 283 -6.88 -19.96 -18.33
C LYS A 283 -6.33 -19.29 -19.59
N THR A 284 -6.31 -17.95 -19.66
CA THR A 284 -5.62 -17.18 -20.72
C THR A 284 -4.14 -17.57 -20.86
N LYS A 285 -3.49 -18.04 -19.78
CA LYS A 285 -2.10 -18.52 -19.78
C LYS A 285 -1.96 -19.97 -20.27
N LEU A 286 -3.03 -20.77 -20.25
CA LEU A 286 -3.06 -22.13 -20.81
C LEU A 286 -3.12 -22.12 -22.35
N ALA A 287 -3.73 -21.08 -22.95
CA ALA A 287 -3.84 -20.92 -24.39
C ALA A 287 -2.49 -20.56 -25.06
N SER A 288 -1.59 -19.89 -24.33
CA SER A 288 -0.21 -19.66 -24.78
C SER A 288 0.63 -20.94 -24.61
N LYS A 289 1.28 -21.41 -25.68
CA LYS A 289 2.08 -22.65 -25.69
C LYS A 289 3.20 -22.63 -24.63
N GLY A 290 2.93 -23.19 -23.45
CA GLY A 290 3.93 -23.47 -22.41
C GLY A 290 3.48 -23.03 -21.02
N ILE A 291 2.97 -23.98 -20.22
CA ILE A 291 2.70 -23.74 -18.81
C ILE A 291 4.04 -23.59 -18.08
N LYS A 292 4.47 -22.36 -17.85
CA LYS A 292 5.53 -22.07 -16.88
C LYS A 292 5.01 -22.45 -15.48
N SER A 293 5.67 -23.40 -14.82
CA SER A 293 5.33 -23.88 -13.46
C SER A 293 5.15 -22.71 -12.49
N VAL A 294 4.26 -22.84 -11.49
CA VAL A 294 4.07 -21.81 -10.44
C VAL A 294 5.39 -21.43 -9.78
N HIS A 295 6.29 -22.40 -9.55
CA HIS A 295 7.66 -22.21 -9.04
C HIS A 295 8.57 -21.33 -9.89
N SER A 296 8.21 -21.12 -11.17
CA SER A 296 8.94 -20.20 -12.04
C SER A 296 8.44 -18.76 -11.95
N ARG A 297 7.33 -18.51 -11.25
CA ARG A 297 6.68 -17.19 -11.12
C ARG A 297 6.73 -16.63 -9.72
N VAL A 298 6.62 -17.49 -8.70
CA VAL A 298 6.66 -17.10 -7.29
C VAL A 298 7.82 -17.74 -6.56
N THR A 299 8.24 -17.15 -5.43
CA THR A 299 9.34 -17.67 -4.63
C THR A 299 9.19 -17.32 -3.15
N ASN A 300 9.75 -18.15 -2.28
CA ASN A 300 10.02 -17.83 -0.89
C ASN A 300 11.32 -17.03 -0.77
N ILE A 301 11.36 -16.02 0.11
CA ILE A 301 12.53 -15.13 0.26
C ILE A 301 13.64 -15.68 1.17
N ARG A 302 13.36 -16.64 2.07
CA ARG A 302 14.39 -17.16 2.98
C ARG A 302 15.63 -17.70 2.26
N GLN A 303 15.45 -18.30 1.09
CA GLN A 303 16.56 -18.84 0.29
C GLN A 303 17.52 -17.77 -0.24
N TYR A 304 17.09 -16.51 -0.32
CA TYR A 304 17.90 -15.37 -0.76
C TYR A 304 18.57 -14.63 0.40
N PHE A 305 18.25 -14.99 1.66
CA PHE A 305 18.89 -14.35 2.80
C PHE A 305 20.39 -14.66 2.85
N LEU A 306 21.18 -13.67 3.27
CA LEU A 306 22.60 -13.86 3.56
C LEU A 306 22.77 -15.02 4.56
N PRO A 307 23.89 -15.76 4.51
CA PRO A 307 24.10 -16.94 5.34
C PRO A 307 23.79 -16.74 6.83
N GLN A 308 24.16 -15.58 7.40
CA GLN A 308 23.91 -15.26 8.81
C GLN A 308 22.42 -15.05 9.17
N TYR A 309 21.57 -14.72 8.19
CA TYR A 309 20.15 -14.48 8.38
C TYR A 309 19.27 -15.66 7.97
N ARG A 310 19.83 -16.79 7.50
CA ARG A 310 19.01 -17.93 7.05
C ARG A 310 18.10 -18.51 8.13
N GLN A 311 18.50 -18.41 9.40
CA GLN A 311 17.73 -18.90 10.55
C GLN A 311 17.00 -17.78 11.30
N ILE A 312 16.93 -16.56 10.74
CA ILE A 312 16.20 -15.46 11.35
C ILE A 312 14.73 -15.83 11.54
N THR A 313 14.20 -15.54 12.72
CA THR A 313 12.82 -15.81 13.10
C THR A 313 11.89 -14.72 12.55
N PHE A 314 10.59 -15.00 12.53
CA PHE A 314 9.59 -13.98 12.16
C PHE A 314 9.61 -12.79 13.13
N ASP A 315 9.87 -13.00 14.42
CA ASP A 315 9.94 -11.93 15.42
C ASP A 315 11.15 -11.01 15.19
N GLU A 316 12.32 -11.59 14.86
CA GLU A 316 13.49 -10.80 14.49
C GLU A 316 13.27 -10.02 13.19
N ILE A 317 12.57 -10.60 12.19
CA ILE A 317 12.18 -9.86 10.98
C ILE A 317 11.23 -8.70 11.35
N ARG A 318 10.20 -8.95 12.17
CA ARG A 318 9.28 -7.89 12.64
C ARG A 318 10.04 -6.77 13.34
N GLN A 319 11.00 -7.09 14.20
CA GLN A 319 11.86 -6.11 14.84
C GLN A 319 12.60 -5.25 13.81
N LEU A 320 13.24 -5.83 12.80
CA LEU A 320 13.93 -5.06 11.75
C LEU A 320 12.98 -4.12 10.99
N PHE A 321 11.74 -4.53 10.76
CA PHE A 321 10.74 -3.64 10.19
C PHE A 321 10.32 -2.54 11.17
N LEU A 322 10.15 -2.83 12.46
CA LEU A 322 9.84 -1.79 13.44
C LEU A 322 10.96 -0.76 13.49
N GLU A 323 12.23 -1.20 13.49
CA GLU A 323 13.37 -0.30 13.43
C GLU A 323 13.37 0.57 12.16
N GLU A 324 12.99 -0.01 11.01
CA GLU A 324 12.89 0.72 9.74
C GLU A 324 11.66 1.64 9.66
N VAL A 325 10.50 1.23 10.16
CA VAL A 325 9.28 2.03 10.09
C VAL A 325 9.33 3.20 11.06
N PHE A 326 9.84 2.96 12.28
CA PHE A 326 9.89 3.95 13.35
C PHE A 326 11.25 4.66 13.45
N GLN A 327 12.25 4.26 12.65
CA GLN A 327 13.58 4.87 12.57
C GLN A 327 14.25 4.96 13.95
N THR A 328 14.11 3.90 14.75
CA THR A 328 14.67 3.78 16.11
C THR A 328 15.08 2.34 16.39
N THR A 329 16.22 2.14 17.05
CA THR A 329 16.62 0.83 17.58
C THR A 329 16.08 0.59 18.99
N ASP A 330 15.57 1.63 19.65
CA ASP A 330 14.91 1.52 20.95
C ASP A 330 13.41 1.30 20.75
N LEU A 331 13.01 0.03 20.71
CA LEU A 331 11.61 -0.36 20.49
C LEU A 331 10.70 0.05 21.65
N ALA A 332 11.24 0.29 22.86
CA ALA A 332 10.44 0.70 24.01
C ALA A 332 9.85 2.11 23.83
N HIS A 333 10.42 2.93 22.94
CA HIS A 333 9.89 4.24 22.58
C HIS A 333 8.82 4.20 21.48
N ILE A 334 8.56 3.04 20.87
CA ILE A 334 7.50 2.91 19.88
C ILE A 334 6.15 2.96 20.60
N ARG A 335 5.30 3.92 20.21
CA ARG A 335 3.92 4.00 20.68
C ARG A 335 3.17 2.76 20.22
N THR A 336 2.99 1.84 21.16
CA THR A 336 2.39 0.52 20.91
C THR A 336 0.99 0.48 21.51
N TYR A 337 0.04 -0.03 20.74
CA TYR A 337 -1.33 -0.29 21.16
C TYR A 337 -1.60 -1.79 21.12
N THR A 338 -2.16 -2.32 22.21
CA THR A 338 -2.63 -3.70 22.28
C THR A 338 -4.15 -3.68 22.27
N MET A 339 -4.74 -4.49 21.38
CA MET A 339 -6.20 -4.58 21.21
C MET A 339 -6.88 -5.09 22.50
N SER A 340 -7.94 -4.41 22.93
CA SER A 340 -8.78 -4.85 24.04
C SER A 340 -9.80 -5.91 23.59
N GLU A 341 -10.48 -6.55 24.53
CA GLU A 341 -11.60 -7.46 24.22
C GLU A 341 -12.74 -6.71 23.51
N GLU A 342 -13.01 -5.46 23.88
CA GLU A 342 -14.01 -4.62 23.21
C GLU A 342 -13.61 -4.33 21.76
N ASP A 343 -12.32 -4.07 21.49
CA ASP A 343 -11.84 -3.92 20.11
C ASP A 343 -12.08 -5.21 19.31
N TRP A 344 -11.75 -6.37 19.89
CA TRP A 344 -11.98 -7.65 19.22
C TRP A 344 -13.47 -7.94 18.99
N GLN A 345 -14.35 -7.57 19.92
CA GLN A 345 -15.80 -7.67 19.71
C GLN A 345 -16.26 -6.80 18.54
N GLU A 346 -15.73 -5.59 18.37
CA GLU A 346 -16.03 -4.73 17.22
C GLU A 346 -15.51 -5.36 15.91
N VAL A 347 -14.29 -5.92 15.89
CA VAL A 347 -13.73 -6.63 14.73
C VAL A 347 -14.60 -7.85 14.37
N GLU A 348 -15.01 -8.64 15.35
CA GLU A 348 -15.87 -9.80 15.15
C GLU A 348 -17.26 -9.39 14.64
N GLN A 349 -17.84 -8.28 15.11
CA GLN A 349 -19.11 -7.77 14.59
C GLN A 349 -18.97 -7.39 13.10
N ILE A 350 -17.88 -6.73 12.71
CA ILE A 350 -17.58 -6.44 11.31
C ILE A 350 -17.45 -7.75 10.51
N ALA A 351 -16.75 -8.75 11.06
CA ALA A 351 -16.58 -10.04 10.43
C ALA A 351 -17.94 -10.74 10.19
N HIS A 352 -18.77 -10.84 11.22
CA HIS A 352 -20.09 -11.47 11.12
C HIS A 352 -21.06 -10.72 10.21
N SER A 353 -20.89 -9.40 10.06
CA SER A 353 -21.73 -8.62 9.15
C SER A 353 -21.48 -8.90 7.66
N LYS A 354 -20.30 -9.45 7.32
CA LYS A 354 -19.89 -9.61 5.91
C LYS A 354 -18.85 -10.71 5.67
N PHE A 355 -17.70 -10.63 6.33
CA PHE A 355 -16.52 -11.44 6.01
C PHE A 355 -16.62 -12.92 6.40
N THR A 356 -17.59 -13.30 7.23
CA THR A 356 -17.91 -14.71 7.53
C THR A 356 -19.18 -15.20 6.82
N ASP A 357 -19.85 -14.36 6.03
CA ASP A 357 -21.05 -14.76 5.27
C ASP A 357 -20.64 -15.65 4.08
N PRO A 358 -21.09 -16.91 4.01
CA PRO A 358 -20.79 -17.79 2.88
C PRO A 358 -21.20 -17.20 1.53
N LYS A 359 -22.26 -16.38 1.47
CA LYS A 359 -22.69 -15.74 0.23
C LYS A 359 -21.70 -14.68 -0.23
N PHE A 360 -21.14 -13.91 0.70
CA PHE A 360 -20.09 -12.95 0.36
C PHE A 360 -18.81 -13.66 -0.07
N ILE A 361 -18.39 -14.70 0.67
CA ILE A 361 -17.16 -15.44 0.37
C ILE A 361 -17.25 -16.14 -1.00
N MET A 362 -18.29 -16.96 -1.21
CA MET A 362 -18.45 -17.75 -2.42
C MET A 362 -18.95 -16.93 -3.61
N GLY A 363 -19.71 -15.86 -3.37
CA GLY A 363 -20.45 -15.17 -4.41
C GLY A 363 -21.57 -16.04 -5.00
N THR A 364 -22.07 -15.64 -6.16
CA THR A 364 -23.07 -16.41 -6.92
C THR A 364 -22.38 -17.28 -7.94
N LYS A 365 -22.73 -18.57 -8.00
CA LYS A 365 -22.25 -19.44 -9.07
C LYS A 365 -22.83 -18.95 -10.40
N ARG A 366 -21.96 -18.79 -11.40
CA ARG A 366 -22.35 -18.40 -12.75
C ARG A 366 -23.28 -19.44 -13.39
N ASP A 367 -24.35 -18.97 -14.02
CA ASP A 367 -25.32 -19.78 -14.78
C ASP A 367 -25.61 -19.20 -16.17
N ASP A 368 -24.79 -18.24 -16.61
CA ASP A 368 -24.91 -17.56 -17.89
C ASP A 368 -24.41 -18.38 -19.09
N ASP A 369 -24.86 -17.96 -20.28
CA ASP A 369 -24.46 -18.56 -21.57
C ASP A 369 -22.99 -18.29 -21.92
N PHE A 370 -22.49 -17.10 -21.59
CA PHE A 370 -21.16 -16.62 -21.95
C PHE A 370 -20.36 -16.22 -20.71
N PHE A 371 -19.05 -16.48 -20.75
CA PHE A 371 -18.10 -16.01 -19.74
C PHE A 371 -16.83 -15.59 -20.46
N HIS A 372 -16.60 -14.28 -20.53
CA HIS A 372 -15.47 -13.69 -21.24
C HIS A 372 -14.50 -13.04 -20.27
N GLY A 373 -13.19 -13.22 -20.48
CA GLY A 373 -12.14 -12.65 -19.64
C GLY A 373 -10.95 -12.15 -20.44
N ASN A 374 -10.41 -10.99 -20.05
CA ASN A 374 -9.18 -10.46 -20.63
C ASN A 374 -8.35 -9.67 -19.61
N HIS A 375 -7.03 -9.65 -19.82
CA HIS A 375 -6.10 -8.85 -19.03
C HIS A 375 -5.87 -7.48 -19.68
N PHE A 376 -5.96 -6.42 -18.87
CA PHE A 376 -5.73 -5.04 -19.26
C PHE A 376 -4.55 -4.47 -18.50
N ASP A 377 -3.52 -4.03 -19.23
CA ASP A 377 -2.31 -3.46 -18.64
C ASP A 377 -2.65 -2.26 -17.76
N GLY A 378 -2.06 -2.21 -16.56
CA GLY A 378 -2.35 -1.15 -15.59
C GLY A 378 -3.62 -1.36 -14.75
N LEU A 379 -4.55 -2.21 -15.19
CA LEU A 379 -5.85 -2.39 -14.54
C LEU A 379 -6.05 -3.78 -13.92
N GLY A 380 -5.56 -4.83 -14.59
CA GLY A 380 -5.77 -6.21 -14.19
C GLY A 380 -6.71 -6.95 -15.12
N THR A 381 -7.12 -8.13 -14.71
CA THR A 381 -8.10 -8.97 -15.42
C THR A 381 -9.51 -8.47 -15.12
N ILE A 382 -10.32 -8.35 -16.17
CA ILE A 382 -11.76 -8.12 -16.09
C ILE A 382 -12.45 -9.29 -16.77
N GLU A 383 -13.50 -9.78 -16.13
CA GLU A 383 -14.30 -10.89 -16.60
C GLU A 383 -15.78 -10.50 -16.58
N VAL A 384 -16.55 -10.98 -17.55
CA VAL A 384 -17.99 -10.74 -17.66
C VAL A 384 -18.70 -12.06 -17.92
N SER A 385 -19.61 -12.41 -17.02
CA SER A 385 -20.58 -13.51 -17.19
C SER A 385 -21.88 -12.90 -17.68
N PHE A 386 -22.43 -13.35 -18.81
CA PHE A 386 -23.62 -12.72 -19.37
C PHE A 386 -24.43 -13.65 -20.29
N SER A 387 -25.73 -13.37 -20.41
CA SER A 387 -26.66 -14.11 -21.26
C SER A 387 -27.31 -13.19 -22.30
N VAL A 388 -27.56 -13.71 -23.50
CA VAL A 388 -28.13 -12.94 -24.62
C VAL A 388 -29.31 -13.72 -25.20
N ASN A 389 -30.50 -13.12 -25.16
CA ASN A 389 -31.71 -13.68 -25.75
C ASN A 389 -32.28 -12.72 -26.82
N ASP A 390 -32.60 -13.24 -28.00
CA ASP A 390 -33.09 -12.46 -29.15
C ASP A 390 -32.23 -11.21 -29.47
N GLY A 391 -30.92 -11.33 -29.27
CA GLY A 391 -29.96 -10.25 -29.50
C GLY A 391 -29.99 -9.14 -28.44
N ILE A 392 -30.60 -9.37 -27.27
CA ILE A 392 -30.65 -8.46 -26.12
C ILE A 392 -29.94 -9.11 -24.93
N VAL A 393 -29.11 -8.35 -24.21
CA VAL A 393 -28.48 -8.81 -22.96
C VAL A 393 -29.57 -8.94 -21.88
N THR A 394 -29.72 -10.14 -21.30
CA THR A 394 -30.75 -10.42 -20.28
C THR A 394 -30.20 -10.50 -18.87
N HIS A 395 -28.92 -10.83 -18.74
CA HIS A 395 -28.20 -10.88 -17.47
C HIS A 395 -26.72 -10.57 -17.72
N ALA A 396 -26.07 -9.92 -16.75
CA ALA A 396 -24.64 -9.63 -16.78
C ALA A 396 -24.10 -9.55 -15.34
N ARG A 397 -22.89 -10.08 -15.13
CA ARG A 397 -22.11 -9.99 -13.88
C ARG A 397 -20.66 -9.70 -14.22
N ILE A 398 -20.05 -8.78 -13.49
CA ILE A 398 -18.65 -8.37 -13.68
C ILE A 398 -17.79 -8.91 -12.54
N PHE A 399 -16.64 -9.48 -12.90
CA PHE A 399 -15.63 -9.96 -11.96
C PHE A 399 -14.24 -9.44 -12.37
N GLY A 400 -13.27 -9.61 -11.48
CA GLY A 400 -11.88 -9.38 -11.83
C GLY A 400 -10.93 -9.19 -10.65
N ASP A 401 -9.66 -9.01 -10.99
CA ASP A 401 -8.55 -8.80 -10.05
C ASP A 401 -8.11 -7.32 -9.97
N PHE A 402 -8.91 -6.39 -10.49
CA PHE A 402 -8.64 -4.96 -10.43
C PHE A 402 -8.68 -4.42 -8.99
N ASN A 403 -7.95 -3.31 -8.76
CA ASN A 403 -7.78 -2.76 -7.41
C ASN A 403 -8.98 -1.95 -6.89
N GLN A 404 -9.88 -1.50 -7.79
CA GLN A 404 -11.03 -0.70 -7.41
C GLN A 404 -12.04 -1.53 -6.60
N ALA A 405 -11.91 -1.46 -5.28
CA ALA A 405 -12.64 -2.34 -4.36
C ALA A 405 -14.10 -1.91 -4.12
N ASN A 406 -14.38 -0.61 -4.11
CA ASN A 406 -15.69 -0.06 -3.74
C ASN A 406 -16.52 0.39 -4.93
N GLY A 407 -16.25 -0.15 -6.11
CA GLY A 407 -17.07 0.11 -7.29
C GLY A 407 -18.47 -0.47 -7.13
N ASP A 408 -19.46 0.23 -7.65
CA ASP A 408 -20.82 -0.29 -7.79
C ASP A 408 -20.92 -1.08 -9.10
N LEU A 409 -20.40 -2.30 -9.10
CA LEU A 409 -20.47 -3.19 -10.25
C LEU A 409 -21.91 -3.53 -10.62
N GLN A 410 -22.81 -3.62 -9.63
CA GLN A 410 -24.23 -3.88 -9.87
C GLN A 410 -24.87 -2.76 -10.70
N ALA A 411 -24.50 -1.50 -10.47
CA ALA A 411 -24.96 -0.40 -11.31
C ALA A 411 -24.47 -0.54 -12.76
N VAL A 412 -23.23 -0.98 -12.98
CA VAL A 412 -22.70 -1.24 -14.33
C VAL A 412 -23.46 -2.38 -14.99
N GLU A 413 -23.65 -3.50 -14.29
CA GLU A 413 -24.39 -4.67 -14.74
C GLU A 413 -25.84 -4.32 -15.13
N ASN A 414 -26.51 -3.50 -14.32
CA ASN A 414 -27.88 -3.07 -14.57
C ASN A 414 -28.02 -2.21 -15.83
N GLN A 415 -26.98 -1.45 -16.23
CA GLN A 415 -26.99 -0.71 -17.49
C GLN A 415 -26.88 -1.63 -18.71
N LEU A 416 -26.28 -2.81 -18.56
CA LEU A 416 -26.16 -3.78 -19.64
C LEU A 416 -27.47 -4.51 -19.92
N VAL A 417 -28.24 -4.84 -18.88
CA VAL A 417 -29.50 -5.56 -19.03
C VAL A 417 -30.52 -4.75 -19.85
N GLY A 418 -31.07 -5.38 -20.88
CA GLY A 418 -31.99 -4.76 -21.84
C GLY A 418 -31.30 -4.08 -23.03
N THR A 419 -29.97 -4.02 -23.05
CA THR A 419 -29.20 -3.42 -24.14
C THR A 419 -29.08 -4.39 -25.33
N PRO A 420 -29.31 -3.95 -26.57
CA PRO A 420 -29.01 -4.75 -27.75
C PRO A 420 -27.54 -5.19 -27.78
N PHE A 421 -27.29 -6.46 -28.03
CA PHE A 421 -25.94 -7.05 -28.05
C PHE A 421 -25.20 -6.69 -29.36
N LYS A 422 -24.84 -5.41 -29.48
CA LYS A 422 -24.15 -4.79 -30.61
C LYS A 422 -23.16 -3.74 -30.08
N GLN A 423 -22.02 -3.58 -30.77
CA GLN A 423 -20.91 -2.71 -30.35
C GLN A 423 -21.38 -1.33 -29.84
N ALA A 424 -22.07 -0.55 -30.69
CA ALA A 424 -22.47 0.81 -30.35
C ALA A 424 -23.43 0.90 -29.15
N ASN A 425 -24.28 -0.12 -28.96
CA ASN A 425 -25.23 -0.16 -27.86
C ASN A 425 -24.53 -0.49 -26.53
N LEU A 426 -23.62 -1.47 -26.53
CA LEU A 426 -22.82 -1.80 -25.35
C LEU A 426 -21.89 -0.65 -24.97
N GLU A 427 -21.25 0.00 -25.94
CA GLU A 427 -20.43 1.19 -25.70
C GLU A 427 -21.23 2.33 -25.05
N GLU A 428 -22.49 2.54 -25.46
CA GLU A 428 -23.38 3.52 -24.81
C GLU A 428 -23.64 3.15 -23.35
N ALA A 429 -24.07 1.91 -23.10
CA ALA A 429 -24.38 1.40 -21.77
C ALA A 429 -23.15 1.51 -20.83
N PHE A 430 -21.96 1.19 -21.34
CA PHE A 430 -20.73 1.33 -20.58
C PHE A 430 -20.33 2.80 -20.34
N ARG A 431 -20.62 3.70 -21.28
CA ARG A 431 -20.31 5.13 -21.12
C ARG A 431 -21.11 5.77 -20.00
N THR A 432 -22.38 5.38 -19.83
CA THR A 432 -23.25 5.89 -18.75
C THR A 432 -22.96 5.25 -17.39
N ALA A 433 -22.17 4.18 -17.34
CA ALA A 433 -21.91 3.39 -16.14
C ALA A 433 -20.72 3.86 -15.27
N ASN A 434 -20.06 4.98 -15.62
CA ASN A 434 -18.93 5.55 -14.86
C ASN A 434 -17.82 4.54 -14.53
N LEU A 435 -17.26 3.90 -15.56
CA LEU A 435 -16.28 2.81 -15.41
C LEU A 435 -15.06 3.20 -14.56
N SER A 436 -14.60 4.45 -14.63
CA SER A 436 -13.43 4.92 -13.87
C SER A 436 -13.63 4.85 -12.36
N ALA A 437 -14.85 5.10 -11.87
CA ALA A 437 -15.19 5.00 -10.46
C ALA A 437 -15.48 3.56 -10.01
N ASN A 438 -15.93 2.69 -10.93
CA ASN A 438 -16.44 1.37 -10.60
C ASN A 438 -15.43 0.23 -10.84
N ILE A 439 -14.60 0.34 -11.87
CA ILE A 439 -13.63 -0.71 -12.26
C ILE A 439 -12.22 -0.11 -12.30
N GLY A 440 -12.07 1.06 -12.92
CA GLY A 440 -10.81 1.76 -13.13
C GLY A 440 -10.70 2.33 -14.54
N GLN A 441 -9.49 2.69 -14.96
CA GLN A 441 -9.25 3.33 -16.27
C GLN A 441 -9.37 2.32 -17.42
N ILE A 442 -10.59 2.09 -17.89
CA ILE A 442 -10.92 1.28 -19.07
C ILE A 442 -11.98 1.99 -19.91
N SER A 443 -11.85 1.89 -21.23
CA SER A 443 -12.79 2.53 -22.16
C SER A 443 -14.07 1.71 -22.36
N PRO A 444 -15.20 2.35 -22.68
CA PRO A 444 -16.43 1.65 -23.08
C PRO A 444 -16.24 0.72 -24.29
N THR A 445 -15.36 1.08 -25.23
CA THR A 445 -15.04 0.28 -26.41
C THR A 445 -14.33 -1.02 -26.03
N GLU A 446 -13.33 -0.96 -25.15
CA GLU A 446 -12.63 -2.16 -24.65
C GLU A 446 -13.57 -3.09 -23.89
N MET A 447 -14.49 -2.54 -23.08
CA MET A 447 -15.51 -3.34 -22.37
C MET A 447 -16.52 -3.97 -23.33
N ALA A 448 -16.96 -3.25 -24.37
CA ALA A 448 -17.83 -3.81 -25.40
C ALA A 448 -17.13 -4.91 -26.22
N GLU A 449 -15.87 -4.69 -26.57
CA GLU A 449 -15.04 -5.69 -27.26
C GLU A 449 -14.83 -6.94 -26.40
N LEU A 450 -14.62 -6.78 -25.09
CA LEU A 450 -14.52 -7.89 -24.14
C LEU A 450 -15.73 -8.83 -24.24
N MET A 451 -16.94 -8.28 -24.30
CA MET A 451 -18.16 -9.08 -24.43
C MET A 451 -18.38 -9.65 -25.84
N LEU A 452 -18.03 -8.92 -26.90
CA LEU A 452 -18.35 -9.30 -28.28
C LEU A 452 -17.34 -10.26 -28.93
N ASN A 453 -16.07 -10.21 -28.51
CA ASN A 453 -15.02 -10.95 -29.16
C ASN A 453 -14.95 -12.39 -28.62
N PRO A 454 -15.26 -13.42 -29.44
CA PRO A 454 -15.29 -14.81 -28.98
C PRO A 454 -13.92 -15.36 -28.58
N ASN A 455 -12.82 -14.66 -28.91
CA ASN A 455 -11.49 -15.05 -28.44
C ASN A 455 -11.29 -14.82 -26.94
N PHE A 456 -12.14 -13.99 -26.31
CA PHE A 456 -12.14 -13.80 -24.87
C PHE A 456 -13.04 -14.79 -24.12
N GLN A 457 -13.82 -15.62 -24.83
CA GLN A 457 -14.63 -16.66 -24.21
C GLN A 457 -13.73 -17.67 -23.48
N GLU A 458 -13.99 -17.84 -22.19
CA GLU A 458 -13.40 -18.92 -21.43
C GLU A 458 -14.20 -20.21 -21.66
N VAL A 459 -13.49 -21.31 -21.88
CA VAL A 459 -14.10 -22.64 -21.94
C VAL A 459 -14.21 -23.17 -20.52
N ASN A 460 -15.43 -23.50 -20.10
CA ASN A 460 -15.74 -24.02 -18.75
C ASN A 460 -14.85 -25.22 -18.37
#